data_AF-A0A939A172-F1
#
_entry.id   AF-A0A939A172-F1
#
_cell.length_a   1.000
_cell.length_b   1.000
_cell.length_c   1.000
_cell.angle_alpha   90.00
_cell.angle_beta   90.00
_cell.angle_gamma   90.00
#
_symmetry.space_group_name_H-M   'P 1'
#
loop_
_entity.id
_entity.type
_entity.pdbx_description
1 polymer ?
#
loop_
_entity_poly.entity_id
_entity_poly.type
_entity_poly.pdbx_seq_one_letter_code
_entity_poly.pdbx_strand_id
1 'polypeptide(L)' 'MKAHRIETKLTKNGTLILEDLPFQEGEVVEIIVLERFPQPSESNPYPLRGTVIHYDDPFEPAVPIEDWEVLQ' A
#
# COMPACT_ATOMS: atom_id res chain seq x y z
N MET A 1 -5.31 24.64 -5.30
CA MET A 1 -6.46 24.02 -4.62
C MET A 1 -5.94 23.29 -3.40
N LYS A 2 -6.42 23.61 -2.19
CA LYS A 2 -6.06 22.86 -0.97
C LYS A 2 -7.09 21.75 -0.80
N ALA A 3 -6.66 20.49 -0.90
CA ALA A 3 -7.55 19.34 -0.73
C ALA A 3 -7.35 18.77 0.68
N HIS A 4 -8.45 18.60 1.41
CA HIS A 4 -8.47 17.89 2.68
C HIS A 4 -9.16 16.53 2.48
N ARG A 5 -8.50 15.44 2.89
CA ARG A 5 -8.98 14.08 2.69
C ARG A 5 -9.39 13.48 4.03
N ILE A 6 -10.66 13.10 4.14
CA ILE A 6 -11.22 12.38 5.27
C ILE A 6 -11.69 11.02 4.77
N GLU A 7 -11.37 9.96 5.51
CA GLU A 7 -11.77 8.60 5.16
C GLU A 7 -12.62 8.01 6.26
N THR A 8 -13.82 7.56 5.90
CA THR A 8 -14.73 6.96 6.86
C THR A 8 -15.58 5.88 6.20
N LYS A 9 -16.19 5.03 7.03
CA LYS A 9 -17.12 3.99 6.57
C LYS A 9 -18.54 4.55 6.61
N LEU A 10 -19.28 4.33 5.54
CA LEU A 10 -20.68 4.71 5.48
C LEU A 10 -21.49 3.91 6.51
N THR A 11 -22.33 4.58 7.28
CA THR A 11 -23.21 3.93 8.25
C THR A 11 -24.46 3.37 7.55
N LYS A 12 -25.27 2.58 8.28
CA LYS A 12 -26.35 1.72 7.76
C LYS A 12 -27.39 2.45 6.88
N ASN A 13 -27.49 3.78 6.96
CA ASN A 13 -28.49 4.58 6.24
C ASN A 13 -27.92 5.41 5.08
N GLY A 14 -26.64 5.27 4.75
CA GLY A 14 -26.04 6.04 3.66
C GLY A 14 -25.78 7.52 4.01
N THR A 15 -25.98 7.91 5.27
CA THR A 15 -25.72 9.28 5.74
C THR A 15 -24.25 9.44 6.15
N LEU A 16 -23.64 10.51 5.68
CA LEU A 16 -22.32 10.99 6.07
C LEU A 16 -22.46 12.37 6.72
N ILE A 17 -21.99 12.52 7.96
CA ILE A 17 -21.91 13.80 8.66
C ILE A 17 -20.43 14.17 8.74
N LEU A 18 -20.08 15.36 8.25
CA LEU A 18 -18.73 15.92 8.30
C LEU A 18 -18.74 17.10 9.27
N GLU A 19 -17.94 16.99 10.34
CA GLU A 19 -17.80 18.01 11.38
C GLU A 19 -16.35 18.51 11.42
N ASP A 20 -16.13 19.70 11.99
CA ASP A 20 -14.80 20.28 12.21
C ASP A 20 -13.90 20.34 10.97
N LEU A 21 -14.48 20.64 9.80
CA LEU A 21 -13.70 20.81 8.57
C LEU A 21 -12.74 22.01 8.71
N PRO A 22 -11.50 21.92 8.20
CA PRO A 22 -10.48 22.96 8.36
C PRO A 22 -10.67 24.13 7.37
N PHE A 23 -11.90 24.62 7.23
CA PHE A 23 -12.29 25.75 6.40
C PHE A 23 -12.87 26.86 7.27
N GLN A 24 -12.76 28.10 6.81
CA GLN A 24 -13.28 29.27 7.51
C GLN A 24 -14.66 29.67 6.98
N GLU A 25 -15.37 30.48 7.76
CA GLU A 25 -16.66 31.05 7.34
C GLU A 25 -16.50 31.85 6.04
N GLY A 26 -17.42 31.62 5.09
CA GLY A 26 -17.43 32.29 3.79
C GLY A 26 -16.54 31.64 2.71
N GLU A 27 -15.76 30.62 3.05
CA GLU A 27 -15.02 29.86 2.04
C GLU A 27 -15.98 28.97 1.21
N VAL A 28 -15.86 29.05 -0.11
CA VAL A 28 -16.59 28.16 -1.02
C VAL A 28 -15.82 26.85 -1.10
N VAL A 29 -16.47 25.76 -0.68
CA VAL A 29 -15.88 24.42 -0.66
C VAL A 29 -16.57 23.49 -1.67
N GLU A 30 -15.80 22.59 -2.26
CA GLU A 30 -16.27 21.51 -3.11
C GLU A 30 -16.07 20.17 -2.39
N ILE A 31 -17.07 19.31 -2.41
CA ILE A 31 -17.01 17.97 -1.79
C ILE A 31 -17.02 16.92 -2.89
N ILE A 32 -15.99 16.06 -2.89
CA ILE A 32 -15.88 14.92 -3.80
C ILE A 32 -15.94 13.64 -2.97
N VAL A 33 -16.93 12.80 -3.23
CA VAL A 33 -17.09 11.49 -2.57
C VAL A 33 -16.62 10.40 -3.52
N LEU A 34 -15.63 9.62 -3.09
CA LEU A 34 -15.08 8.50 -3.84
C LEU A 34 -15.28 7.21 -3.07
N GLU A 35 -15.79 6.17 -3.74
CA GLU A 35 -15.74 4.81 -3.19
C GLU A 35 -14.26 4.39 -3.06
N ARG A 36 -13.90 3.84 -1.90
CA ARG A 36 -12.57 3.29 -1.69
C ARG A 36 -12.66 1.78 -1.55
N PHE A 37 -12.07 1.08 -2.51
CA PHE A 37 -11.78 -0.33 -2.32
C PHE A 37 -10.69 -0.47 -1.26
N PRO A 38 -10.75 -1.50 -0.40
CA PRO A 38 -9.57 -1.85 0.37
C PRO A 38 -8.42 -1.98 -0.62
N GLN A 39 -7.43 -1.09 -0.51
CA GLN A 39 -6.15 -1.37 -1.15
C GLN A 39 -5.72 -2.71 -0.56
N PRO A 40 -5.23 -3.65 -1.38
CA PRO A 40 -4.59 -4.84 -0.84
C PRO A 40 -3.64 -4.33 0.23
N SER A 41 -3.89 -4.70 1.50
CA SER A 41 -2.98 -4.37 2.60
C SER A 41 -1.61 -4.70 2.06
N GLU A 42 -0.72 -3.70 1.96
CA GLU A 42 0.59 -3.86 1.35
C GLU A 42 1.11 -5.23 1.76
N SER A 43 1.13 -6.15 0.79
CA SER A 43 1.50 -7.53 1.03
C SER A 43 2.81 -7.46 1.79
N ASN A 44 2.85 -8.03 3.00
CA ASN A 44 3.96 -7.86 3.94
C ASN A 44 5.27 -7.74 3.15
N PRO A 45 5.95 -6.57 3.18
CA PRO A 45 7.10 -6.33 2.31
C PRO A 45 8.25 -7.31 2.55
N TYR A 46 8.19 -8.06 3.67
CA TYR A 46 9.14 -9.09 4.03
C TYR A 46 8.42 -10.41 4.34
N PRO A 47 7.90 -11.13 3.32
CA PRO A 47 7.12 -12.35 3.52
C PRO A 47 7.93 -13.48 4.16
N LEU A 48 9.26 -13.45 4.02
CA LEU A 48 10.20 -14.42 4.57
C LEU A 48 10.81 -14.00 5.92
N ARG A 49 10.45 -12.82 6.46
CA ARG A 49 11.03 -12.35 7.73
C ARG A 49 10.57 -13.27 8.88
N GLY A 50 11.53 -13.90 9.55
CA GLY A 50 11.28 -14.78 10.68
C GLY A 50 11.00 -16.25 10.29
N THR A 51 11.02 -16.58 9.00
CA THR A 51 10.97 -17.98 8.57
C THR A 51 12.37 -18.59 8.66
N VAL A 52 12.47 -19.82 9.18
CA VAL A 52 13.72 -20.58 9.16
C VAL A 52 13.89 -21.15 7.75
N ILE A 53 14.87 -20.63 7.00
CA ILE A 53 15.20 -21.10 5.65
C ILE A 53 16.41 -22.03 5.76
N HIS A 54 16.26 -23.25 5.26
CA HIS A 54 17.37 -24.18 5.07
C HIS A 54 17.88 -24.04 3.63
N TYR A 55 19.18 -23.92 3.47
CA TYR A 55 19.85 -23.97 2.18
C TYR A 55 20.61 -25.30 2.13
N ASP A 56 20.27 -26.14 1.17
CA ASP A 56 20.93 -27.45 1.02
C ASP A 56 22.41 -27.25 0.67
N ASP A 57 22.70 -26.39 -0.31
CA ASP A 57 24.06 -26.07 -0.76
C ASP A 57 24.24 -24.53 -0.96
N PRO A 58 24.39 -23.75 0.12
CA PRO A 58 24.34 -22.27 0.06
C PRO A 58 25.50 -21.61 -0.69
N PHE A 59 26.57 -22.37 -0.98
CA PHE A 59 27.76 -21.88 -1.65
C PHE A 59 27.89 -22.39 -3.08
N GLU A 60 26.96 -23.21 -3.55
CA GLU A 60 26.98 -23.64 -4.94
C GLU A 60 26.57 -22.49 -5.88
N PRO A 61 27.19 -22.41 -7.07
CA PRO A 61 26.78 -21.45 -8.09
C PRO A 61 25.30 -21.60 -8.44
N ALA A 62 24.59 -20.46 -8.54
CA ALA A 62 23.19 -20.46 -8.97
C ALA A 62 23.02 -20.88 -10.45
N VAL A 63 24.10 -20.88 -11.22
CA VAL A 63 24.13 -21.25 -12.64
C VAL A 63 25.31 -22.18 -12.93
N PRO A 64 25.19 -23.09 -13.91
CA PRO A 64 26.29 -23.94 -14.36
C PRO A 64 27.53 -23.14 -14.78
N ILE A 65 28.69 -23.79 -14.77
CA ILE A 65 29.97 -23.12 -15.04
C ILE A 65 30.07 -22.61 -16.49
N GLU A 66 29.41 -23.27 -17.43
CA GLU A 66 29.30 -22.89 -18.84
C GLU A 66 28.57 -21.54 -19.05
N ASP A 67 27.76 -21.12 -18.08
CA ASP A 67 27.03 -19.84 -18.13
C ASP A 67 27.86 -18.68 -17.55
N TRP A 68 29.11 -18.91 -17.14
CA TRP A 68 29.99 -17.87 -16.62
C TRP A 68 30.63 -17.08 -17.77
N GLU A 69 30.27 -15.80 -17.90
CA GLU A 69 30.79 -14.90 -18.93
C GLU A 69 32.33 -14.76 -18.92
N VAL A 70 32.97 -14.95 -17.75
CA VAL A 70 34.43 -14.84 -17.58
C VAL A 70 35.23 -16.00 -18.18
N LEU A 71 34.55 -17.09 -18.59
CA LEU A 71 35.18 -18.28 -19.18
C LEU A 71 35.02 -18.34 -20.71
N GLN A 72 34.39 -17.33 -21.33
CA GLN A 72 34.25 -17.16 -22.79
C GLN A 72 35.34 -16.26 -23.37
#